data_AF-A0A0J8R2A2-F1
#
_entry.id   AF-A0A0J8R2A2-F1
#
_cell.length_a   1.000
_cell.length_b   1.000
_cell.length_c   1.000
_cell.angle_alpha   90.00
_cell.angle_beta   90.00
_cell.angle_gamma   90.00
#
_symmetry.space_group_name_H-M   'P 1'
#
loop_
_entity.id
_entity.type
_entity.pdbx_description
1 polymer ?
#
loop_
_entity_poly.entity_id
_entity_poly.type
_entity_poly.pdbx_seq_one_letter_code
_entity_poly.pdbx_strand_id
1 'polypeptide(L)'
;MVQGRMVFNVHVFNNASNEIVMKAEAEVEQPPTAYLFCGQGSQEKGMGMTLYDNDEAAREIWDRGDRYLLDRYGFSVIDVIRQNPSKLTVHFRTAKGRRVRENYLAITRRVVENGREVQVPIMAGLTPESESYTFHNPTGLLFSTQFAQPAISLMNLAEMARLESRGLVQSDATFAGHSLGEYSALAACAGILSVEDLIALTFYRGVVMQNMMDGDTTGQTDFSMVAVNPSRVKKDFTQESLIILTKQISSTMGLLLEVVNYNVYQQQYVCAGHLQALWLLGKVCDHLANDTRAGTDTPEALLEIVQRHEPAARSQKAPVQLDRGKATVPLLGINVPFHSSYLQGGIDTYREYLKDKIKEEKIDPLRLVGKFVPNVMGKPFSVQKPYVEDVARVTGSRVLQQMLESWA
;
A
#
# COMPACT_ATOMS: atom_id res chain seq x y z
N MET A 1 0.18 -22.86 23.99
CA MET A 1 0.05 -21.40 23.81
C MET A 1 -1.41 -21.04 24.03
N VAL A 2 -1.69 -19.94 24.71
CA VAL A 2 -3.05 -19.45 24.95
C VAL A 2 -3.03 -17.94 24.88
N GLN A 3 -3.82 -17.35 23.97
CA GLN A 3 -3.94 -15.88 23.82
C GLN A 3 -2.59 -15.13 23.77
N GLY A 4 -1.59 -15.68 23.07
CA GLY A 4 -0.26 -15.08 22.96
C GLY A 4 0.66 -15.36 24.15
N ARG A 5 0.25 -16.19 25.11
CA ARG A 5 1.11 -16.63 26.24
C ARG A 5 1.64 -18.04 26.03
N MET A 6 2.89 -18.24 26.43
CA MET A 6 3.53 -19.55 26.50
C MET A 6 2.96 -20.33 27.67
N VAL A 7 2.65 -21.61 27.43
CA VAL A 7 2.14 -22.53 28.46
C VAL A 7 3.20 -23.58 28.71
N PHE A 8 3.74 -23.61 29.94
CA PHE A 8 4.76 -24.56 30.37
C PHE A 8 4.16 -25.58 31.31
N ASN A 9 4.34 -26.87 30.99
CA ASN A 9 4.08 -27.97 31.92
C ASN A 9 5.35 -28.24 32.74
N VAL A 10 5.28 -28.00 34.04
CA VAL A 10 6.41 -28.14 34.97
C VAL A 10 6.21 -29.41 35.80
N HIS A 11 7.13 -30.35 35.67
CA HIS A 11 7.20 -31.54 36.52
C HIS A 11 8.44 -31.44 37.40
N VAL A 12 8.23 -31.55 38.71
CA VAL A 12 9.33 -31.58 39.69
C VAL A 12 9.49 -33.00 40.20
N PHE A 13 10.72 -33.48 40.16
CA PHE A 13 11.09 -34.85 40.53
C PHE A 13 11.88 -34.86 41.82
N ASN A 14 11.63 -35.86 42.66
CA ASN A 14 12.54 -36.19 43.74
C ASN A 14 13.84 -36.74 43.11
N ASN A 15 14.98 -36.13 43.43
CA ASN A 15 16.26 -36.51 42.82
C ASN A 15 16.72 -37.94 43.18
N ALA A 16 16.26 -38.50 44.30
CA ALA A 16 16.64 -39.83 44.75
C ALA A 16 15.71 -40.94 44.23
N SER A 17 14.38 -40.74 44.29
CA SER A 17 13.40 -41.74 43.83
C SER A 17 12.99 -41.59 42.36
N ASN A 18 13.33 -40.47 41.72
CA ASN A 18 12.87 -40.06 40.39
C ASN A 18 11.33 -40.01 40.26
N GLU A 19 10.63 -39.93 41.39
CA GLU A 19 9.17 -39.80 41.43
C GLU A 19 8.76 -38.34 41.28
N ILE A 20 7.63 -38.11 40.61
CA ILE A 20 7.05 -36.76 40.48
C ILE A 20 6.49 -36.33 41.83
N VAL A 21 7.01 -35.24 42.37
CA VAL A 21 6.55 -34.64 43.63
C VAL A 21 5.62 -33.45 43.42
N MET A 22 5.67 -32.81 42.24
CA MET A 22 4.78 -31.73 41.87
C MET A 22 4.55 -31.70 40.37
N LYS A 23 3.32 -31.39 39.97
CA LYS A 23 2.96 -30.96 38.61
C LYS A 23 2.38 -29.55 38.72
N ALA A 24 2.84 -28.66 37.86
CA ALA A 24 2.32 -27.29 37.77
C ALA A 24 2.22 -26.88 36.30
N GLU A 25 1.36 -25.91 36.03
CA GLU A 25 1.27 -25.23 34.75
C GLU A 25 1.61 -23.75 34.97
N ALA A 26 2.36 -23.15 34.05
CA ALA A 26 2.69 -21.73 34.08
C ALA A 26 2.37 -21.07 32.74
N GLU A 27 1.60 -19.99 32.78
CA GLU A 27 1.42 -19.07 31.66
C GLU A 27 2.46 -17.95 31.76
N VAL A 28 3.23 -17.75 30.70
CA VAL A 28 4.31 -16.76 30.64
C VAL A 28 4.15 -15.93 29.37
N GLU A 29 4.29 -14.62 29.49
CA GLU A 29 4.25 -13.72 28.35
C GLU A 29 5.34 -14.06 27.32
N GLN A 30 4.97 -14.01 26.04
CA GLN A 30 5.95 -14.02 24.95
C GLN A 30 6.82 -12.74 25.00
N PRO A 31 8.02 -12.75 24.41
CA PRO A 31 8.76 -11.51 24.18
C PRO A 31 7.90 -10.47 23.46
N PRO A 32 8.06 -9.15 23.74
CA PRO A 32 7.30 -8.11 23.06
C PRO A 32 7.38 -8.25 21.54
N THR A 33 6.22 -8.35 20.88
CA THR A 33 6.11 -8.60 19.44
C THR A 33 5.48 -7.40 18.73
N ALA A 34 5.91 -7.18 17.49
CA ALA A 34 5.28 -6.24 16.57
C ALA A 34 4.86 -6.96 15.29
N TYR A 35 3.63 -6.74 14.83
CA TYR A 35 3.11 -7.30 13.59
C TYR A 35 3.22 -6.29 12.45
N LEU A 36 4.00 -6.63 11.42
CA LEU A 36 4.20 -5.80 10.24
C LEU A 36 3.55 -6.46 9.02
N PHE A 37 2.64 -5.74 8.38
CA PHE A 37 1.88 -6.24 7.24
C PHE A 37 2.45 -5.74 5.92
N CYS A 38 2.69 -6.67 4.99
CA CYS A 38 3.27 -6.36 3.68
C CYS A 38 2.28 -5.57 2.80
N GLY A 39 2.82 -4.64 2.03
CA GLY A 39 2.10 -3.90 1.00
C GLY A 39 2.17 -4.56 -0.38
N GLN A 40 1.80 -3.81 -1.42
CA GLN A 40 1.93 -4.25 -2.81
C GLN A 40 3.42 -4.37 -3.22
N GLY A 41 3.73 -5.38 -4.04
CA GLY A 41 5.05 -5.63 -4.60
C GLY A 41 5.55 -7.06 -4.37
N SER A 42 5.00 -7.77 -3.38
CA SER A 42 5.38 -9.14 -3.01
C SER A 42 4.43 -10.21 -3.55
N GLN A 43 3.46 -9.83 -4.39
CA GLN A 43 2.52 -10.79 -4.96
C GLN A 43 3.22 -11.76 -5.91
N GLU A 44 2.88 -13.05 -5.77
CA GLU A 44 3.39 -14.13 -6.60
C GLU A 44 2.32 -15.17 -6.88
N LYS A 45 2.43 -15.83 -8.04
CA LYS A 45 1.49 -16.88 -8.43
C LYS A 45 1.51 -18.01 -7.40
N GLY A 46 0.34 -18.38 -6.90
CA GLY A 46 0.18 -19.44 -5.90
C GLY A 46 0.43 -19.02 -4.45
N MET A 47 0.67 -17.73 -4.18
CA MET A 47 0.83 -17.22 -2.80
C MET A 47 -0.31 -17.71 -1.89
N GLY A 48 0.06 -18.19 -0.70
CA GLY A 48 -0.91 -18.62 0.32
C GLY A 48 -1.70 -19.90 0.01
N MET A 49 -1.49 -20.57 -1.13
CA MET A 49 -2.31 -21.75 -1.49
C MET A 49 -1.97 -22.98 -0.65
N THR A 50 -0.70 -23.20 -0.29
CA THR A 50 -0.35 -24.25 0.69
C THR A 50 -1.05 -24.01 2.02
N LEU A 51 -1.16 -22.74 2.43
CA LEU A 51 -1.84 -22.37 3.66
C LEU A 51 -3.36 -22.62 3.54
N TYR A 52 -3.97 -22.21 2.42
CA TYR A 52 -5.37 -22.47 2.10
C TYR A 52 -5.72 -23.97 2.16
N ASP A 53 -4.86 -24.83 1.64
CA ASP A 53 -5.13 -26.27 1.57
C ASP A 53 -5.04 -26.96 2.94
N ASN A 54 -4.21 -26.44 3.86
CA ASN A 54 -3.82 -27.14 5.09
C ASN A 54 -4.33 -26.52 6.40
N ASP A 55 -4.88 -25.29 6.38
CA ASP A 55 -5.32 -24.58 7.59
C ASP A 55 -6.75 -24.06 7.45
N GLU A 56 -7.64 -24.52 8.33
CA GLU A 56 -9.07 -24.23 8.24
C GLU A 56 -9.39 -22.75 8.47
N ALA A 57 -8.73 -22.11 9.46
CA ALA A 57 -8.93 -20.70 9.75
C ALA A 57 -8.47 -19.82 8.58
N ALA A 58 -7.34 -20.16 7.96
CA ALA A 58 -6.88 -19.47 6.78
C ALA A 58 -7.81 -19.69 5.57
N ARG A 59 -8.28 -20.93 5.35
CA ARG A 59 -9.21 -21.26 4.26
C ARG A 59 -10.51 -20.47 4.35
N GLU A 60 -11.05 -20.31 5.56
CA GLU A 60 -12.27 -19.54 5.78
C GLU A 60 -12.12 -18.08 5.32
N ILE A 61 -10.97 -17.44 5.61
CA ILE A 61 -10.69 -16.07 5.16
C ILE A 61 -10.69 -15.97 3.63
N TRP A 62 -10.00 -16.89 2.97
CA TRP A 62 -9.94 -16.95 1.51
C TRP A 62 -11.32 -17.17 0.89
N ASP A 63 -12.08 -18.14 1.38
CA ASP A 63 -13.41 -18.47 0.85
C ASP A 63 -14.39 -17.31 1.00
N ARG A 64 -14.32 -16.57 2.12
CA ARG A 64 -15.15 -15.36 2.34
C ARG A 64 -14.80 -14.25 1.36
N GLY A 65 -13.51 -13.95 1.21
CA GLY A 65 -13.04 -12.93 0.27
C GLY A 65 -13.35 -13.26 -1.19
N ASP A 66 -13.11 -14.51 -1.58
CA ASP A 66 -13.37 -15.00 -2.92
C ASP A 66 -14.86 -14.95 -3.27
N ARG A 67 -15.72 -15.44 -2.36
CA ARG A 67 -17.18 -15.37 -2.54
C ARG A 67 -17.67 -13.94 -2.69
N TYR A 68 -17.14 -13.01 -1.88
CA TYR A 68 -17.48 -11.60 -2.00
C TYR A 68 -17.16 -11.03 -3.39
N LEU A 69 -15.94 -11.27 -3.89
CA LEU A 69 -15.52 -10.81 -5.22
C LEU A 69 -16.30 -11.49 -6.34
N LEU A 70 -16.58 -12.78 -6.21
CA LEU A 70 -17.36 -13.52 -7.19
C LEU A 70 -18.81 -13.02 -7.27
N ASP A 71 -19.43 -12.73 -6.14
CA ASP A 71 -20.81 -12.25 -6.08
C ASP A 71 -20.96 -10.79 -6.51
N ARG A 72 -20.02 -9.92 -6.14
CA ARG A 72 -20.10 -8.48 -6.41
C ARG A 72 -19.45 -8.07 -7.73
N TYR A 73 -18.37 -8.73 -8.10
CA TYR A 73 -17.51 -8.34 -9.23
C TYR A 73 -17.34 -9.45 -10.27
N GLY A 74 -17.87 -10.65 -10.03
CA GLY A 74 -17.98 -11.70 -11.05
C GLY A 74 -16.67 -12.42 -11.37
N PHE A 75 -15.70 -12.43 -10.47
CA PHE A 75 -14.45 -13.20 -10.62
C PHE A 75 -13.99 -13.83 -9.30
N SER A 76 -13.26 -14.95 -9.41
CA SER A 76 -12.56 -15.59 -8.28
C SER A 76 -11.14 -15.03 -8.15
N VAL A 77 -10.79 -14.54 -6.97
CA VAL A 77 -9.41 -14.13 -6.65
C VAL A 77 -8.51 -15.33 -6.45
N ILE A 78 -9.04 -16.45 -5.95
CA ILE A 78 -8.30 -17.71 -5.80
C ILE A 78 -7.84 -18.20 -7.18
N ASP A 79 -8.72 -18.17 -8.19
CA ASP A 79 -8.36 -18.53 -9.57
C ASP A 79 -7.30 -17.59 -10.14
N VAL A 80 -7.42 -16.27 -9.89
CA VAL A 80 -6.41 -15.29 -10.31
C VAL A 80 -5.05 -15.59 -9.67
N ILE A 81 -5.00 -15.95 -8.39
CA ILE A 81 -3.76 -16.31 -7.68
C ILE A 81 -3.17 -17.62 -8.23
N ARG A 82 -4.00 -18.66 -8.41
CA ARG A 82 -3.55 -19.99 -8.85
C ARG A 82 -3.08 -20.01 -10.29
N GLN A 83 -3.78 -19.29 -11.17
CA GLN A 83 -3.56 -19.38 -12.62
C GLN A 83 -2.75 -18.20 -13.16
N ASN A 84 -2.88 -17.01 -12.55
CA ASN A 84 -2.38 -15.73 -13.04
C ASN A 84 -2.69 -15.51 -14.53
N PRO A 85 -3.97 -15.51 -14.94
CA PRO A 85 -4.34 -15.38 -16.34
C PRO A 85 -3.98 -13.99 -16.87
N SER A 86 -3.61 -13.88 -18.15
CA SER A 86 -3.35 -12.58 -18.79
C SER A 86 -4.63 -11.82 -19.15
N LYS A 87 -5.77 -12.52 -19.25
CA LYS A 87 -7.09 -11.96 -19.55
C LYS A 87 -8.15 -12.58 -18.66
N LEU A 88 -9.13 -11.77 -18.26
CA LEU A 88 -10.33 -12.22 -17.54
C LEU A 88 -11.52 -11.43 -18.06
N THR A 89 -12.56 -12.13 -18.49
CA THR A 89 -13.79 -11.51 -18.98
C THR A 89 -14.92 -11.73 -18.00
N VAL A 90 -15.50 -10.64 -17.51
CA VAL A 90 -16.73 -10.67 -16.69
C VAL A 90 -17.92 -10.47 -17.63
N HIS A 91 -18.92 -11.34 -17.52
CA HIS A 91 -20.11 -11.31 -18.38
C HIS A 91 -21.34 -10.79 -17.62
N PHE A 92 -22.12 -9.92 -18.27
CA PHE A 92 -23.23 -9.17 -17.69
C PHE A 92 -24.62 -9.54 -18.24
N ARG A 93 -24.72 -10.62 -19.02
CA ARG A 93 -25.96 -11.02 -19.72
C ARG A 93 -27.10 -11.45 -18.79
N THR A 94 -26.77 -12.07 -17.65
CA THR A 94 -27.76 -12.58 -16.70
C THR A 94 -28.25 -11.49 -15.73
N ALA A 95 -29.32 -11.75 -14.98
CA ALA A 95 -29.79 -10.82 -13.94
C ALA A 95 -28.71 -10.56 -12.87
N LYS A 96 -27.95 -11.60 -12.46
CA LYS A 96 -26.79 -11.46 -11.57
C LYS A 96 -25.69 -10.64 -12.24
N GLY A 97 -25.39 -10.92 -13.51
CA GLY A 97 -24.39 -10.19 -14.28
C GLY A 97 -24.69 -8.69 -14.42
N ARG A 98 -25.96 -8.30 -14.61
CA ARG A 98 -26.34 -6.88 -14.64
C ARG A 98 -26.09 -6.16 -13.32
N ARG A 99 -26.36 -6.81 -12.18
CA ARG A 99 -26.01 -6.27 -10.85
C ARG A 99 -24.50 -6.10 -10.66
N VAL A 100 -23.72 -7.06 -11.15
CA VAL A 100 -22.25 -6.95 -11.17
C VAL A 100 -21.80 -5.74 -11.98
N ARG A 101 -22.39 -5.53 -13.16
CA ARG A 101 -22.12 -4.35 -14.00
C ARG A 101 -22.47 -3.04 -13.29
N GLU A 102 -23.62 -2.98 -12.60
CA GLU A 102 -24.02 -1.83 -11.79
C GLU A 102 -22.99 -1.52 -10.68
N ASN A 103 -22.44 -2.55 -10.02
CA ASN A 103 -21.38 -2.36 -9.02
C ASN A 103 -20.12 -1.73 -9.63
N TYR A 104 -19.72 -2.12 -10.84
CA TYR A 104 -18.59 -1.50 -11.54
C TYR A 104 -18.88 -0.06 -11.98
N LEU A 105 -20.08 0.21 -12.52
CA LEU A 105 -20.49 1.55 -12.96
C LEU A 105 -20.64 2.53 -11.78
N ALA A 106 -20.94 2.03 -10.59
CA ALA A 106 -21.00 2.81 -9.36
C ALA A 106 -19.62 3.29 -8.87
N ILE A 107 -18.52 2.72 -9.38
CA ILE A 107 -17.17 3.21 -9.11
C ILE A 107 -16.91 4.40 -10.05
N THR A 108 -17.08 5.61 -9.53
CA THR A 108 -17.00 6.85 -10.31
C THR A 108 -15.77 7.69 -9.95
N ARG A 109 -15.30 8.47 -10.92
CA ARG A 109 -14.39 9.60 -10.68
C ARG A 109 -15.12 10.92 -10.94
N ARG A 110 -14.67 11.98 -10.28
CA ARG A 110 -15.17 13.35 -10.53
C ARG A 110 -14.34 13.98 -11.64
N VAL A 111 -15.01 14.52 -12.65
CA VAL A 111 -14.39 15.24 -13.76
C VAL A 111 -15.10 16.58 -13.94
N VAL A 112 -14.38 17.57 -14.44
CA VAL A 112 -14.97 18.88 -14.78
C VAL A 112 -15.31 18.88 -16.25
N GLU A 113 -16.59 18.82 -16.58
CA GLU A 113 -17.09 18.95 -17.95
C GLU A 113 -17.86 20.26 -18.08
N ASN A 114 -17.47 21.10 -19.05
CA ASN A 114 -18.09 22.41 -19.30
C ASN A 114 -18.16 23.31 -18.04
N GLY A 115 -17.15 23.24 -17.17
CA GLY A 115 -17.08 24.02 -15.92
C GLY A 115 -17.99 23.50 -14.79
N ARG A 116 -18.63 22.33 -14.95
CA ARG A 116 -19.40 21.66 -13.90
C ARG A 116 -18.74 20.36 -13.50
N GLU A 117 -18.76 20.07 -12.20
CA GLU A 117 -18.27 18.80 -11.66
C GLU A 117 -19.34 17.72 -11.89
N VAL A 118 -18.98 16.67 -12.63
CA VAL A 118 -19.84 15.53 -12.91
C VAL A 118 -19.14 14.23 -12.49
N GLN A 119 -19.93 13.22 -12.11
CA GLN A 119 -19.42 11.88 -11.79
C GLN A 119 -19.53 10.99 -13.02
N VAL A 120 -18.42 10.39 -13.43
CA VAL A 120 -18.36 9.46 -14.57
C VAL A 120 -17.81 8.11 -14.11
N PRO A 121 -18.26 6.98 -14.67
CA PRO A 121 -17.69 5.67 -14.39
C PRO A 121 -16.19 5.66 -14.63
N ILE A 122 -15.44 5.06 -13.71
CA ILE A 122 -13.97 5.07 -13.79
C ILE A 122 -13.41 4.05 -14.77
N MET A 123 -14.19 3.00 -15.06
CA MET A 123 -13.81 1.90 -15.95
C MET A 123 -14.00 2.33 -17.40
N ALA A 124 -12.90 2.62 -18.10
CA ALA A 124 -12.94 3.06 -19.48
C ALA A 124 -13.66 2.04 -20.40
N GLY A 125 -14.61 2.53 -21.20
CA GLY A 125 -15.37 1.71 -22.16
C GLY A 125 -16.48 0.83 -21.56
N LEU A 126 -16.66 0.82 -20.23
CA LEU A 126 -17.80 0.15 -19.60
C LEU A 126 -19.03 1.06 -19.65
N THR A 127 -20.14 0.54 -20.17
CA THR A 127 -21.42 1.27 -20.31
C THR A 127 -22.58 0.48 -19.71
N PRO A 128 -23.75 1.11 -19.44
CA PRO A 128 -24.96 0.41 -19.05
C PRO A 128 -25.44 -0.65 -20.06
N GLU A 129 -25.02 -0.56 -21.32
CA GLU A 129 -25.37 -1.50 -22.38
C GLU A 129 -24.35 -2.64 -22.55
N SER A 130 -23.14 -2.50 -22.00
CA SER A 130 -22.06 -3.49 -22.15
C SER A 130 -22.49 -4.88 -21.69
N GLU A 131 -22.34 -5.90 -22.54
CA GLU A 131 -22.64 -7.30 -22.19
C GLU A 131 -21.49 -8.00 -21.44
N SER A 132 -20.29 -7.45 -21.51
CA SER A 132 -19.11 -7.97 -20.83
C SER A 132 -18.03 -6.89 -20.70
N TYR A 133 -17.05 -7.15 -19.85
CA TYR A 133 -15.83 -6.35 -19.73
C TYR A 133 -14.62 -7.29 -19.58
N THR A 134 -13.54 -7.01 -20.31
CA THR A 134 -12.33 -7.82 -20.28
C THR A 134 -11.19 -7.04 -19.66
N PHE A 135 -10.68 -7.55 -18.54
CA PHE A 135 -9.41 -7.13 -17.97
C PHE A 135 -8.27 -7.79 -18.74
N HIS A 136 -7.18 -7.05 -18.95
CA HIS A 136 -6.00 -7.53 -19.64
C HIS A 136 -4.73 -7.01 -18.98
N ASN A 137 -3.78 -7.91 -18.73
CA ASN A 137 -2.41 -7.58 -18.38
C ASN A 137 -1.47 -8.64 -19.00
N PRO A 138 -0.54 -8.25 -19.89
CA PRO A 138 0.38 -9.19 -20.54
C PRO A 138 1.22 -10.03 -19.57
N THR A 139 1.57 -9.49 -18.40
CA THR A 139 2.36 -10.21 -17.38
C THR A 139 1.51 -11.05 -16.43
N GLY A 140 0.18 -10.98 -16.57
CA GLY A 140 -0.80 -11.66 -15.73
C GLY A 140 -1.55 -10.71 -14.80
N LEU A 141 -2.84 -10.97 -14.59
CA LEU A 141 -3.74 -10.10 -13.83
C LEU A 141 -3.36 -9.99 -12.36
N LEU A 142 -2.66 -10.96 -11.78
CA LEU A 142 -2.16 -10.84 -10.39
C LEU A 142 -1.21 -9.65 -10.22
N PHE A 143 -0.57 -9.18 -11.29
CA PHE A 143 0.29 -8.00 -11.28
C PHE A 143 -0.44 -6.69 -11.60
N SER A 144 -1.75 -6.74 -11.86
CA SER A 144 -2.58 -5.54 -11.95
C SER A 144 -3.04 -5.12 -10.55
N THR A 145 -2.90 -3.83 -10.25
CA THR A 145 -3.15 -3.24 -8.92
C THR A 145 -4.49 -3.67 -8.30
N GLN A 146 -5.56 -3.68 -9.09
CA GLN A 146 -6.91 -4.05 -8.64
C GLN A 146 -7.09 -5.53 -8.24
N PHE A 147 -6.22 -6.44 -8.70
CA PHE A 147 -6.26 -7.85 -8.28
C PHE A 147 -5.18 -8.16 -7.24
N ALA A 148 -4.01 -7.51 -7.36
CA ALA A 148 -2.91 -7.64 -6.40
C ALA A 148 -3.33 -7.22 -4.99
N GLN A 149 -4.03 -6.09 -4.85
CA GLN A 149 -4.38 -5.55 -3.53
C GLN A 149 -5.29 -6.49 -2.73
N PRO A 150 -6.44 -6.96 -3.25
CA PRO A 150 -7.25 -7.96 -2.55
C PRO A 150 -6.51 -9.25 -2.24
N ALA A 151 -5.68 -9.76 -3.18
CA ALA A 151 -4.93 -10.99 -2.98
C ALA A 151 -3.97 -10.88 -1.79
N ILE A 152 -3.19 -9.81 -1.72
CA ILE A 152 -2.23 -9.57 -0.63
C ILE A 152 -2.97 -9.37 0.69
N SER A 153 -4.09 -8.64 0.66
CA SER A 153 -4.89 -8.43 1.86
C SER A 153 -5.51 -9.71 2.41
N LEU A 154 -5.96 -10.63 1.57
CA LEU A 154 -6.42 -11.96 2.01
C LEU A 154 -5.30 -12.80 2.55
N MET A 155 -4.12 -12.81 1.91
CA MET A 155 -2.97 -13.54 2.42
C MET A 155 -2.56 -13.05 3.82
N ASN A 156 -2.49 -11.74 4.00
CA ASN A 156 -2.22 -11.11 5.30
C ASN A 156 -3.23 -11.54 6.38
N LEU A 157 -4.53 -11.50 6.07
CA LEU A 157 -5.57 -11.93 7.01
C LEU A 157 -5.55 -13.44 7.28
N ALA A 158 -5.31 -14.25 6.25
CA ALA A 158 -5.27 -15.71 6.37
C ALA A 158 -4.12 -16.15 7.28
N GLU A 159 -2.95 -15.53 7.15
CA GLU A 159 -1.81 -15.81 8.02
C GLU A 159 -2.08 -15.35 9.46
N MET A 160 -2.72 -14.19 9.65
CA MET A 160 -3.10 -13.75 11.00
C MET A 160 -4.12 -14.70 11.64
N ALA A 161 -5.17 -15.09 10.90
CA ALA A 161 -6.18 -16.03 11.38
C ALA A 161 -5.57 -17.37 11.79
N ARG A 162 -4.57 -17.86 11.04
CA ARG A 162 -3.79 -19.04 11.43
C ARG A 162 -3.07 -18.84 12.77
N LEU A 163 -2.37 -17.71 12.95
CA LEU A 163 -1.66 -17.42 14.20
C LEU A 163 -2.63 -17.31 15.38
N GLU A 164 -3.78 -16.65 15.18
CA GLU A 164 -4.84 -16.49 16.18
C GLU A 164 -5.43 -17.84 16.58
N SER A 165 -5.78 -18.70 15.61
CA SER A 165 -6.35 -20.03 15.88
C SER A 165 -5.44 -20.93 16.72
N ARG A 166 -4.13 -20.66 16.69
CA ARG A 166 -3.10 -21.38 17.45
C ARG A 166 -2.75 -20.70 18.78
N GLY A 167 -3.44 -19.62 19.13
CA GLY A 167 -3.22 -18.86 20.35
C GLY A 167 -1.86 -18.17 20.40
N LEU A 168 -1.28 -17.80 19.25
CA LEU A 168 0.08 -17.21 19.15
C LEU A 168 0.07 -15.68 19.21
N VAL A 169 -1.08 -15.05 19.05
CA VAL A 169 -1.19 -13.59 18.92
C VAL A 169 -1.24 -12.90 20.28
N GLN A 170 -0.34 -11.94 20.48
CA GLN A 170 -0.32 -11.05 21.65
C GLN A 170 -1.37 -9.94 21.51
N SER A 171 -2.15 -9.71 22.57
CA SER A 171 -3.20 -8.67 22.59
C SER A 171 -2.68 -7.23 22.72
N ASP A 172 -1.46 -7.07 23.20
CA ASP A 172 -0.78 -5.80 23.45
C ASP A 172 0.29 -5.47 22.40
N ALA A 173 0.45 -6.33 21.39
CA ALA A 173 1.39 -6.12 20.31
C ALA A 173 1.13 -4.80 19.57
N THR A 174 2.22 -4.15 19.19
CA THR A 174 2.16 -3.04 18.24
C THR A 174 1.99 -3.59 16.83
N PHE A 175 1.35 -2.82 15.95
CA PHE A 175 1.15 -3.24 14.57
C PHE A 175 1.19 -2.07 13.60
N ALA A 176 1.69 -2.35 12.41
CA ALA A 176 1.77 -1.42 11.30
C ALA A 176 1.66 -2.19 9.99
N GLY A 177 1.34 -1.50 8.90
CA GLY A 177 1.39 -2.11 7.58
C GLY A 177 1.87 -1.12 6.55
N HIS A 178 2.76 -1.56 5.66
CA HIS A 178 3.34 -0.68 4.66
C HIS A 178 2.35 -0.42 3.53
N SER A 179 1.94 0.84 3.34
CA SER A 179 0.99 1.22 2.29
C SER A 179 -0.32 0.41 2.35
N LEU A 180 -0.58 -0.48 1.39
CA LEU A 180 -1.71 -1.41 1.38
C LEU A 180 -1.83 -2.21 2.69
N GLY A 181 -0.71 -2.61 3.29
CA GLY A 181 -0.69 -3.42 4.49
C GLY A 181 -1.39 -2.76 5.68
N GLU A 182 -1.53 -1.42 5.69
CA GLU A 182 -2.21 -0.70 6.77
C GLU A 182 -3.67 -1.14 6.94
N TYR A 183 -4.37 -1.37 5.83
CA TYR A 183 -5.75 -1.85 5.87
C TYR A 183 -5.84 -3.28 6.42
N SER A 184 -4.92 -4.15 6.02
CA SER A 184 -4.82 -5.50 6.56
C SER A 184 -4.51 -5.49 8.06
N ALA A 185 -3.60 -4.62 8.51
CA ALA A 185 -3.24 -4.50 9.92
C ALA A 185 -4.42 -4.03 10.77
N LEU A 186 -5.17 -3.02 10.30
CA LEU A 186 -6.38 -2.53 10.98
C LEU A 186 -7.50 -3.58 11.01
N ALA A 187 -7.67 -4.34 9.92
CA ALA A 187 -8.65 -5.42 9.86
C ALA A 187 -8.28 -6.56 10.84
N ALA A 188 -7.02 -7.00 10.83
CA ALA A 188 -6.59 -8.15 11.61
C ALA A 188 -6.41 -7.84 13.10
N CYS A 189 -5.71 -6.74 13.44
CA CYS A 189 -5.35 -6.45 14.83
C CYS A 189 -6.38 -5.58 15.56
N ALA A 190 -7.10 -4.70 14.85
CA ALA A 190 -8.10 -3.83 15.46
C ALA A 190 -9.55 -4.31 15.23
N GLY A 191 -9.81 -5.13 14.21
CA GLY A 191 -11.16 -5.61 13.89
C GLY A 191 -12.08 -4.55 13.27
N ILE A 192 -11.51 -3.44 12.76
CA ILE A 192 -12.28 -2.29 12.25
C ILE A 192 -13.00 -2.64 10.94
N LEU A 193 -12.42 -3.53 10.15
CA LEU A 193 -12.95 -3.97 8.86
C LEU A 193 -13.23 -5.48 8.92
N SER A 194 -14.39 -5.90 8.41
CA SER A 194 -14.63 -7.31 8.12
C SER A 194 -13.76 -7.76 6.92
N VAL A 195 -13.68 -9.08 6.67
CA VAL A 195 -13.03 -9.60 5.45
C VAL A 195 -13.68 -8.98 4.22
N GLU A 196 -15.01 -8.95 4.17
CA GLU A 196 -15.79 -8.42 3.05
C GLU A 196 -15.54 -6.91 2.85
N ASP A 197 -15.51 -6.13 3.94
CA ASP A 197 -15.23 -4.69 3.87
C ASP A 197 -13.80 -4.40 3.44
N LEU A 198 -12.82 -5.18 3.91
CA LEU A 198 -11.42 -5.06 3.51
C LEU A 198 -11.26 -5.36 2.01
N ILE A 199 -11.91 -6.41 1.51
CA ILE A 199 -11.83 -6.78 0.09
C ILE A 199 -12.58 -5.80 -0.80
N ALA A 200 -13.74 -5.30 -0.35
CA ALA A 200 -14.42 -4.19 -1.02
C ALA A 200 -13.51 -2.97 -1.13
N LEU A 201 -12.83 -2.62 -0.03
CA LEU A 201 -11.98 -1.44 0.05
C LEU A 201 -10.72 -1.57 -0.80
N THR A 202 -10.02 -2.69 -0.70
CA THR A 202 -8.76 -2.92 -1.42
C THR A 202 -8.97 -3.11 -2.91
N PHE A 203 -10.10 -3.71 -3.32
CA PHE A 203 -10.49 -3.76 -4.73
C PHE A 203 -10.84 -2.36 -5.25
N TYR A 204 -11.70 -1.61 -4.55
CA TYR A 204 -12.05 -0.25 -4.92
C TYR A 204 -10.81 0.65 -5.01
N ARG A 205 -9.94 0.60 -4.01
CA ARG A 205 -8.66 1.32 -3.99
C ARG A 205 -7.81 0.96 -5.20
N GLY A 206 -7.66 -0.31 -5.51
CA GLY A 206 -6.87 -0.74 -6.66
C GLY A 206 -7.46 -0.31 -8.00
N VAL A 207 -8.78 -0.35 -8.16
CA VAL A 207 -9.48 0.16 -9.37
C VAL A 207 -9.29 1.67 -9.51
N VAL A 208 -9.51 2.43 -8.42
CA VAL A 208 -9.34 3.88 -8.40
C VAL A 208 -7.91 4.27 -8.76
N MET A 209 -6.94 3.63 -8.12
CA MET A 209 -5.52 3.88 -8.36
C MET A 209 -5.11 3.56 -9.80
N GLN A 210 -5.58 2.45 -10.36
CA GLN A 210 -5.19 2.03 -11.72
C GLN A 210 -5.78 2.92 -12.82
N ASN A 211 -6.96 3.50 -12.57
CA ASN A 211 -7.70 4.30 -13.55
C ASN A 211 -7.72 5.81 -13.20
N MET A 212 -6.89 6.24 -12.24
CA MET A 212 -6.79 7.65 -11.86
C MET A 212 -6.10 8.48 -12.96
N MET A 213 -5.22 7.84 -13.72
CA MET A 213 -4.37 8.47 -14.73
C MET A 213 -4.94 8.18 -16.12
N ASP A 214 -5.04 9.20 -16.94
CA ASP A 214 -5.30 9.02 -18.37
C ASP A 214 -4.00 8.51 -19.01
N GLY A 215 -3.99 7.24 -19.42
CA GLY A 215 -2.86 6.65 -20.15
C GLY A 215 -2.91 6.97 -21.64
N ASP A 216 -1.80 6.73 -22.34
CA ASP A 216 -1.76 6.70 -23.79
C ASP A 216 -2.57 5.51 -24.35
N THR A 217 -2.58 5.35 -25.67
CA THR A 217 -3.27 4.23 -26.35
C THR A 217 -2.81 2.83 -25.92
N THR A 218 -1.68 2.72 -25.22
CA THR A 218 -1.13 1.46 -24.69
C THR A 218 -1.36 1.31 -23.18
N GLY A 219 -1.97 2.31 -22.52
CA GLY A 219 -2.19 2.34 -21.07
C GLY A 219 -0.96 2.78 -20.27
N GLN A 220 0.10 3.26 -20.94
CA GLN A 220 1.25 3.85 -20.26
C GLN A 220 0.95 5.29 -19.88
N THR A 221 1.51 5.73 -18.75
CA THR A 221 1.38 7.11 -18.28
C THR A 221 2.77 7.75 -18.30
N ASP A 222 2.82 9.08 -18.16
CA ASP A 222 4.08 9.82 -18.00
C ASP A 222 4.68 9.72 -16.59
N PHE A 223 4.25 8.74 -15.77
CA PHE A 223 4.65 8.60 -14.38
C PHE A 223 5.25 7.24 -14.07
N SER A 224 6.13 7.20 -13.07
CA SER A 224 6.63 5.95 -12.51
C SER A 224 7.17 6.15 -11.09
N MET A 225 7.88 5.14 -10.59
CA MET A 225 8.53 5.13 -9.29
C MET A 225 9.94 4.52 -9.42
N VAL A 226 10.91 5.08 -8.70
CA VAL A 226 12.30 4.63 -8.69
C VAL A 226 12.74 4.44 -7.24
N ALA A 227 13.24 3.25 -6.92
CA ALA A 227 13.93 3.01 -5.65
C ALA A 227 15.32 3.65 -5.69
N VAL A 228 15.69 4.37 -4.63
CA VAL A 228 16.95 5.09 -4.49
C VAL A 228 17.66 4.62 -3.23
N ASN A 229 18.96 4.32 -3.37
CA ASN A 229 19.85 4.02 -2.26
C ASN A 229 20.90 5.13 -2.11
N PRO A 230 20.70 6.10 -1.18
CA PRO A 230 21.63 7.20 -0.93
C PRO A 230 23.07 6.77 -0.69
N SER A 231 23.29 5.69 0.09
CA SER A 231 24.63 5.17 0.37
C SER A 231 25.42 4.73 -0.87
N ARG A 232 24.72 4.43 -1.99
CA ARG A 232 25.34 4.08 -3.28
C ARG A 232 25.55 5.29 -4.19
N VAL A 233 24.99 6.45 -3.85
CA VAL A 233 25.30 7.72 -4.52
C VAL A 233 26.68 8.16 -4.08
N LYS A 234 26.87 8.37 -2.78
CA LYS A 234 28.14 8.76 -2.17
C LYS A 234 28.09 8.54 -0.66
N LYS A 235 29.25 8.41 -0.02
CA LYS A 235 29.32 8.21 1.44
C LYS A 235 28.66 9.34 2.24
N ASP A 236 28.84 10.58 1.79
CA ASP A 236 28.33 11.77 2.50
C ASP A 236 26.93 12.19 2.00
N PHE A 237 26.41 11.54 0.95
CA PHE A 237 25.08 11.85 0.41
C PHE A 237 23.99 11.27 1.32
N THR A 238 23.28 12.15 2.03
CA THR A 238 22.30 11.77 3.05
C THR A 238 20.85 11.73 2.54
N GLN A 239 19.93 11.25 3.39
CA GLN A 239 18.49 11.46 3.25
C GLN A 239 18.12 12.92 2.96
N GLU A 240 18.68 13.87 3.70
CA GLU A 240 18.43 15.31 3.52
C GLU A 240 18.88 15.76 2.12
N SER A 241 20.03 15.25 1.67
CA SER A 241 20.56 15.51 0.32
C SER A 241 19.60 15.00 -0.76
N LEU A 242 19.03 13.80 -0.59
CA LEU A 242 18.01 13.25 -1.50
C LEU A 242 16.73 14.10 -1.52
N ILE A 243 16.26 14.53 -0.35
CA ILE A 243 15.06 15.39 -0.24
C ILE A 243 15.31 16.75 -0.93
N ILE A 244 16.49 17.34 -0.75
CA ILE A 244 16.86 18.60 -1.40
C ILE A 244 16.95 18.40 -2.92
N LEU A 245 17.62 17.34 -3.37
CA LEU A 245 17.77 17.02 -4.79
C LEU A 245 16.41 16.83 -5.48
N THR A 246 15.51 16.03 -4.89
CA THR A 246 14.18 15.79 -5.46
C THR A 246 13.37 17.09 -5.57
N LYS A 247 13.40 17.94 -4.54
CA LYS A 247 12.75 19.27 -4.57
C LYS A 247 13.36 20.18 -5.63
N GLN A 248 14.68 20.22 -5.76
CA GLN A 248 15.36 21.05 -6.76
C GLN A 248 15.04 20.60 -8.19
N ILE A 249 15.04 19.29 -8.46
CA ILE A 249 14.62 18.73 -9.74
C ILE A 249 13.16 19.12 -10.03
N SER A 250 12.26 18.91 -9.05
CA SER A 250 10.84 19.23 -9.24
C SER A 250 10.62 20.70 -9.57
N SER A 251 11.23 21.61 -8.80
CA SER A 251 11.16 23.06 -9.03
C SER A 251 11.79 23.49 -10.35
N THR A 252 12.95 22.93 -10.71
CA THR A 252 13.65 23.30 -11.95
C THR A 252 12.87 22.84 -13.18
N MET A 253 12.30 21.64 -13.13
CA MET A 253 11.59 21.07 -14.27
C MET A 253 10.15 21.57 -14.40
N GLY A 254 9.54 22.00 -13.28
CA GLY A 254 8.09 22.21 -13.20
C GLY A 254 7.29 20.90 -13.24
N LEU A 255 7.92 19.79 -12.86
CA LEU A 255 7.35 18.44 -12.92
C LEU A 255 7.31 17.82 -11.53
N LEU A 256 6.29 17.00 -11.25
CA LEU A 256 6.20 16.21 -10.02
C LEU A 256 7.42 15.30 -9.84
N LEU A 257 8.08 15.40 -8.68
CA LEU A 257 9.02 14.42 -8.17
C LEU A 257 9.07 14.51 -6.64
N GLU A 258 8.71 13.42 -5.96
CA GLU A 258 8.62 13.37 -4.50
C GLU A 258 9.20 12.07 -3.96
N VAL A 259 9.80 12.13 -2.76
CA VAL A 259 10.14 10.93 -1.99
C VAL A 259 8.85 10.44 -1.33
N VAL A 260 8.41 9.25 -1.68
CA VAL A 260 7.10 8.71 -1.27
C VAL A 260 7.19 7.50 -0.34
N ASN A 261 8.34 6.82 -0.30
CA ASN A 261 8.59 5.78 0.69
C ASN A 261 9.92 6.04 1.40
N TYR A 262 9.85 6.09 2.73
CA TYR A 262 10.98 6.24 3.65
C TYR A 262 11.20 4.90 4.36
N ASN A 263 11.84 3.93 3.68
CA ASN A 263 11.84 2.53 4.12
C ASN A 263 12.98 2.23 5.10
N VAL A 264 14.21 2.48 4.68
CA VAL A 264 15.42 2.19 5.47
C VAL A 264 16.33 3.39 5.45
N TYR A 265 16.64 3.91 6.64
CA TYR A 265 17.49 5.07 6.81
C TYR A 265 18.80 4.92 6.04
N GLN A 266 19.08 5.89 5.15
CA GLN A 266 20.25 5.97 4.26
C GLN A 266 20.41 4.83 3.24
N GLN A 267 19.47 3.89 3.13
CA GLN A 267 19.63 2.72 2.25
C GLN A 267 18.48 2.52 1.26
N GLN A 268 17.24 2.81 1.64
CA GLN A 268 16.11 2.50 0.80
C GLN A 268 15.03 3.57 0.89
N TYR A 269 14.89 4.29 -0.21
CA TYR A 269 13.82 5.26 -0.45
C TYR A 269 13.16 4.95 -1.78
N VAL A 270 11.95 5.44 -1.99
CA VAL A 270 11.31 5.41 -3.31
C VAL A 270 10.88 6.81 -3.67
N CYS A 271 11.27 7.25 -4.87
CA CYS A 271 10.83 8.50 -5.46
C CYS A 271 9.77 8.23 -6.52
N ALA A 272 8.70 9.02 -6.53
CA ALA A 272 7.61 8.94 -7.51
C ALA A 272 7.48 10.27 -8.23
N GLY A 273 7.16 10.24 -9.52
CA GLY A 273 7.12 11.47 -10.31
C GLY A 273 6.93 11.23 -11.80
N HIS A 274 7.07 12.32 -12.56
CA HIS A 274 7.11 12.25 -14.02
C HIS A 274 8.37 11.51 -14.49
N LEU A 275 8.27 10.78 -15.60
CA LEU A 275 9.37 10.01 -16.14
C LEU A 275 10.60 10.87 -16.45
N GLN A 276 10.45 12.08 -17.01
CA GLN A 276 11.62 12.96 -17.26
C GLN A 276 12.31 13.38 -15.95
N ALA A 277 11.54 13.65 -14.89
CA ALA A 277 12.11 14.05 -13.60
C ALA A 277 12.83 12.88 -12.91
N LEU A 278 12.27 11.67 -13.01
CA LEU A 278 12.91 10.43 -12.52
C LEU A 278 14.17 10.09 -13.32
N TRP A 279 14.15 10.32 -14.63
CA TRP A 279 15.33 10.16 -15.48
C TRP A 279 16.44 11.13 -15.05
N LEU A 280 16.10 12.41 -14.82
CA LEU A 280 17.05 13.41 -14.35
C LEU A 280 17.62 13.03 -12.98
N LEU A 281 16.78 12.57 -12.05
CA LEU A 281 17.20 12.06 -10.76
C LEU A 281 18.26 10.95 -10.92
N GLY A 282 17.99 9.97 -11.78
CA GLY A 282 18.95 8.89 -12.09
C GLY A 282 20.29 9.43 -12.61
N LYS A 283 20.26 10.37 -13.57
CA LYS A 283 21.49 10.96 -14.12
C LYS A 283 22.27 11.79 -13.12
N VAL A 284 21.61 12.56 -12.26
CA VAL A 284 22.28 13.33 -11.21
C VAL A 284 22.90 12.38 -10.18
N CYS A 285 22.18 11.33 -9.76
CA CYS A 285 22.73 10.32 -8.87
C CYS A 285 23.97 9.62 -9.48
N ASP A 286 23.93 9.25 -10.76
CA ASP A 286 25.07 8.64 -11.44
C ASP A 286 26.25 9.62 -11.59
N HIS A 287 25.97 10.91 -11.83
CA HIS A 287 27.00 11.95 -11.87
C HIS A 287 27.72 12.06 -10.53
N LEU A 288 26.95 12.20 -9.43
CA LEU A 288 27.48 12.28 -8.08
C LEU A 288 28.26 11.01 -7.69
N ALA A 289 27.78 9.84 -8.09
CA ALA A 289 28.44 8.55 -7.85
C ALA A 289 29.70 8.32 -8.70
N ASN A 290 30.00 9.20 -9.65
CA ASN A 290 31.27 9.24 -10.37
C ASN A 290 32.17 10.39 -9.91
N ASP A 291 31.65 11.35 -9.14
CA ASP A 291 32.39 12.53 -8.71
C ASP A 291 33.07 12.31 -7.36
N THR A 292 34.39 12.23 -7.37
CA THR A 292 35.21 11.99 -6.18
C THR A 292 35.52 13.26 -5.36
N ARG A 293 35.15 14.46 -5.82
CA ARG A 293 35.42 15.73 -5.13
C ARG A 293 34.58 15.85 -3.86
N ALA A 294 35.11 16.43 -2.79
CA ALA A 294 34.30 16.71 -1.59
C ALA A 294 33.32 17.88 -1.84
N GLY A 295 32.22 17.94 -1.08
CA GLY A 295 31.27 19.07 -1.10
C GLY A 295 30.39 19.17 -2.34
N THR A 296 30.22 18.08 -3.09
CA THR A 296 29.35 18.04 -4.29
C THR A 296 27.86 17.80 -3.95
N ASP A 297 27.56 17.66 -2.67
CA ASP A 297 26.25 17.37 -2.08
C ASP A 297 25.66 18.58 -1.35
N THR A 298 26.33 19.74 -1.37
CA THR A 298 25.71 20.99 -0.89
C THR A 298 24.51 21.35 -1.76
N PRO A 299 23.50 22.07 -1.22
CA PRO A 299 22.34 22.47 -1.99
C PRO A 299 22.70 23.23 -3.28
N GLU A 300 23.70 24.10 -3.25
CA GLU A 300 24.14 24.89 -4.40
C GLU A 300 24.80 23.99 -5.46
N ALA A 301 25.68 23.08 -5.05
CA ALA A 301 26.34 22.14 -5.95
C ALA A 301 25.34 21.17 -6.61
N LEU A 302 24.37 20.66 -5.83
CA LEU A 302 23.30 19.82 -6.36
C LEU A 302 22.48 20.57 -7.42
N LEU A 303 22.13 21.83 -7.18
CA LEU A 303 21.37 22.64 -8.14
C LEU A 303 22.15 22.86 -9.45
N GLU A 304 23.45 23.17 -9.38
CA GLU A 304 24.29 23.30 -10.57
C GLU A 304 24.32 22.02 -11.40
N ILE A 305 24.42 20.86 -10.75
CA ILE A 305 24.42 19.56 -11.43
C ILE A 305 23.05 19.29 -12.06
N VAL A 306 21.95 19.61 -11.36
CA VAL A 306 20.58 19.51 -11.89
C VAL A 306 20.44 20.37 -13.14
N GLN A 307 20.80 21.65 -13.08
CA GLN A 307 20.70 22.59 -14.21
C GLN A 307 21.56 22.15 -15.41
N ARG A 308 22.72 21.54 -15.16
CA ARG A 308 23.58 21.00 -16.22
C ARG A 308 22.92 19.86 -17.00
N HIS A 309 22.19 18.96 -16.32
CA HIS A 309 21.59 17.77 -16.93
C HIS A 309 20.13 17.97 -17.36
N GLU A 310 19.47 19.03 -16.89
CA GLU A 310 18.06 19.31 -17.18
C GLU A 310 17.73 19.42 -18.68
N PRO A 311 18.56 20.05 -19.54
CA PRO A 311 18.26 20.12 -20.98
C PRO A 311 18.23 18.73 -21.64
N ALA A 312 19.04 17.79 -21.13
CA ALA A 312 19.06 16.41 -21.62
C ALA A 312 17.82 15.62 -21.14
N ALA A 313 17.29 15.94 -19.97
CA ALA A 313 16.04 15.37 -19.48
C ALA A 313 14.83 15.85 -20.29
N ARG A 314 14.79 17.15 -20.66
CA ARG A 314 13.72 17.71 -21.51
C ARG A 314 13.74 17.18 -22.94
N SER A 315 14.91 16.79 -23.45
CA SER A 315 15.04 16.24 -24.81
C SER A 315 14.75 14.74 -24.91
N GLN A 316 14.44 14.06 -23.78
CA GLN A 316 14.01 12.66 -23.81
C GLN A 316 12.70 12.52 -24.60
N LYS A 317 12.68 11.60 -25.56
CA LYS A 317 11.49 11.29 -26.36
C LYS A 317 10.57 10.33 -25.59
N ALA A 318 9.26 10.53 -25.70
CA ALA A 318 8.28 9.58 -25.17
C ALA A 318 8.27 8.27 -25.99
N PRO A 319 8.11 7.09 -25.35
CA PRO A 319 8.10 6.89 -23.90
C PRO A 319 9.51 7.03 -23.32
N VAL A 320 9.63 7.79 -22.23
CA VAL A 320 10.92 7.98 -21.56
C VAL A 320 11.30 6.69 -20.84
N GLN A 321 12.38 6.06 -21.26
CA GLN A 321 12.87 4.84 -20.66
C GLN A 321 13.71 5.16 -19.41
N LEU A 322 13.36 4.52 -18.29
CA LEU A 322 14.14 4.58 -17.07
C LEU A 322 15.08 3.37 -17.00
N ASP A 323 16.38 3.63 -16.99
CA ASP A 323 17.40 2.60 -16.84
C ASP A 323 17.87 2.49 -15.38
N ARG A 324 18.35 1.31 -15.01
CA ARG A 324 19.00 1.09 -13.71
C ARG A 324 20.31 1.87 -13.65
N GLY A 325 20.44 2.76 -12.66
CA GLY A 325 21.67 3.49 -12.35
C GLY A 325 22.50 2.81 -11.26
N LYS A 326 23.56 3.49 -10.81
CA LYS A 326 24.42 3.03 -9.70
C LYS A 326 23.67 2.96 -8.37
N ALA A 327 22.79 3.93 -8.14
CA ALA A 327 22.04 4.13 -6.90
C ALA A 327 20.51 4.07 -7.08
N THR A 328 20.03 3.99 -8.33
CA THR A 328 18.61 4.06 -8.69
C THR A 328 18.17 2.77 -9.37
N VAL A 329 16.98 2.27 -9.01
CA VAL A 329 16.36 1.08 -9.60
C VAL A 329 14.90 1.39 -9.93
N PRO A 330 14.52 1.49 -11.22
CA PRO A 330 13.12 1.68 -11.62
C PRO A 330 12.23 0.54 -11.16
N LEU A 331 11.03 0.87 -10.66
CA LEU A 331 10.02 -0.12 -10.26
C LEU A 331 9.18 -0.50 -11.48
N LEU A 332 9.44 -1.68 -12.04
CA LEU A 332 8.77 -2.16 -13.25
C LEU A 332 7.28 -2.40 -13.01
N GLY A 333 6.45 -2.06 -14.00
CA GLY A 333 5.00 -2.26 -13.95
C GLY A 333 4.23 -1.24 -13.11
N ILE A 334 4.90 -0.24 -12.54
CA ILE A 334 4.25 0.86 -11.82
C ILE A 334 4.24 2.12 -12.68
N ASN A 335 3.04 2.56 -13.02
CA ASN A 335 2.76 3.72 -13.88
C ASN A 335 1.91 4.80 -13.17
N VAL A 336 1.95 4.85 -11.83
CA VAL A 336 1.19 5.84 -11.06
C VAL A 336 2.06 6.30 -9.89
N PRO A 337 2.12 7.62 -9.59
CA PRO A 337 2.98 8.14 -8.54
C PRO A 337 2.29 8.01 -7.17
N PHE A 338 2.20 6.79 -6.66
CA PHE A 338 1.50 6.51 -5.39
C PHE A 338 2.11 7.27 -4.21
N HIS A 339 1.24 7.65 -3.26
CA HIS A 339 1.57 8.45 -2.07
C HIS A 339 2.10 9.86 -2.33
N SER A 340 2.14 10.31 -3.59
CA SER A 340 2.51 11.68 -3.93
C SER A 340 1.34 12.66 -3.78
N SER A 341 1.65 13.94 -3.72
CA SER A 341 0.67 15.04 -3.71
C SER A 341 -0.25 15.04 -4.94
N TYR A 342 0.18 14.44 -6.05
CA TYR A 342 -0.57 14.39 -7.31
C TYR A 342 -1.94 13.72 -7.17
N LEU A 343 -2.04 12.73 -6.27
CA LEU A 343 -3.29 11.99 -6.05
C LEU A 343 -4.21 12.64 -5.00
N GLN A 344 -3.85 13.81 -4.45
CA GLN A 344 -4.64 14.47 -3.40
C GLN A 344 -6.06 14.83 -3.85
N GLY A 345 -6.25 15.20 -5.13
CA GLY A 345 -7.58 15.54 -5.66
C GLY A 345 -8.61 14.41 -5.55
N GLY A 346 -8.17 13.15 -5.44
CA GLY A 346 -9.06 11.98 -5.27
C GLY A 346 -9.47 11.67 -3.84
N ILE A 347 -8.86 12.33 -2.84
CA ILE A 347 -8.97 11.91 -1.43
C ILE A 347 -10.40 12.09 -0.89
N ASP A 348 -11.13 13.12 -1.30
CA ASP A 348 -12.47 13.38 -0.77
C ASP A 348 -13.46 12.26 -1.17
N THR A 349 -13.42 11.81 -2.42
CA THR A 349 -14.24 10.68 -2.90
C THR A 349 -13.85 9.39 -2.17
N TYR A 350 -12.55 9.16 -1.97
CA TYR A 350 -12.07 8.00 -1.22
C TYR A 350 -12.49 8.05 0.27
N ARG A 351 -12.50 9.24 0.88
CA ARG A 351 -12.94 9.45 2.27
C ARG A 351 -14.42 9.12 2.44
N GLU A 352 -15.28 9.56 1.53
CA GLU A 352 -16.71 9.20 1.58
C GLU A 352 -16.93 7.70 1.43
N TYR A 353 -16.14 7.04 0.58
CA TYR A 353 -16.15 5.57 0.49
C TYR A 353 -15.71 4.91 1.81
N LEU A 354 -14.66 5.42 2.46
CA LEU A 354 -14.21 4.92 3.75
C LEU A 354 -15.26 5.06 4.86
N LYS A 355 -16.02 6.16 4.91
CA LYS A 355 -17.11 6.34 5.89
C LYS A 355 -18.21 5.28 5.75
N ASP A 356 -18.41 4.74 4.54
CA ASP A 356 -19.33 3.63 4.36
C ASP A 356 -18.76 2.30 4.90
N LYS A 357 -17.44 2.10 4.85
CA LYS A 357 -16.82 0.82 5.26
C LYS A 357 -16.38 0.78 6.72
N ILE A 358 -15.93 1.91 7.25
CA ILE A 358 -15.47 2.07 8.63
C ILE A 358 -16.63 2.64 9.43
N LYS A 359 -17.31 1.76 10.17
CA LYS A 359 -18.43 2.13 11.02
C LYS A 359 -17.95 2.46 12.43
N GLU A 360 -18.52 3.50 13.04
CA GLU A 360 -18.09 4.01 14.34
C GLU A 360 -18.17 2.95 15.44
N GLU A 361 -19.22 2.12 15.41
CA GLU A 361 -19.44 1.01 16.35
C GLU A 361 -18.38 -0.09 16.29
N LYS A 362 -17.55 -0.14 15.23
CA LYS A 362 -16.43 -1.09 15.09
C LYS A 362 -15.09 -0.51 15.54
N ILE A 363 -15.05 0.75 15.95
CA ILE A 363 -13.82 1.41 16.39
C ILE A 363 -13.65 1.19 17.89
N ASP A 364 -12.64 0.40 18.26
CA ASP A 364 -12.19 0.23 19.65
C ASP A 364 -10.86 0.99 19.86
N PRO A 365 -10.86 2.17 20.51
CA PRO A 365 -9.65 2.93 20.77
C PRO A 365 -8.59 2.16 21.56
N LEU A 366 -8.96 1.19 22.41
CA LEU A 366 -8.01 0.40 23.21
C LEU A 366 -7.18 -0.58 22.36
N ARG A 367 -7.64 -0.87 21.14
CA ARG A 367 -6.89 -1.65 20.15
C ARG A 367 -6.00 -0.78 19.27
N LEU A 368 -6.16 0.55 19.30
CA LEU A 368 -5.45 1.47 18.41
C LEU A 368 -4.41 2.31 19.15
N VAL A 369 -4.81 2.97 20.24
CA VAL A 369 -3.98 3.96 20.93
C VAL A 369 -2.72 3.30 21.47
N GLY A 370 -1.55 3.82 21.06
CA GLY A 370 -0.24 3.29 21.41
C GLY A 370 0.17 1.99 20.69
N LYS A 371 -0.76 1.31 20.00
CA LYS A 371 -0.50 0.03 19.31
C LYS A 371 -0.35 0.17 17.81
N PHE A 372 -1.25 0.92 17.17
CA PHE A 372 -1.25 1.15 15.73
C PHE A 372 -0.22 2.22 15.34
N VAL A 373 0.60 1.97 14.34
CA VAL A 373 1.52 2.96 13.76
C VAL A 373 1.08 3.28 12.32
N PRO A 374 0.36 4.39 12.08
CA PRO A 374 -0.04 4.80 10.72
C PRO A 374 1.15 5.29 9.89
N ASN A 375 1.14 4.99 8.60
CA ASN A 375 2.18 5.40 7.65
C ASN A 375 2.34 6.93 7.59
N VAL A 376 1.22 7.67 7.62
CA VAL A 376 1.21 9.14 7.50
C VAL A 376 1.99 9.82 8.64
N MET A 377 1.97 9.24 9.84
CA MET A 377 2.59 9.86 11.01
C MET A 377 3.91 9.20 11.42
N GLY A 378 4.13 7.93 11.10
CA GLY A 378 5.35 7.20 11.48
C GLY A 378 5.58 7.10 13.00
N LYS A 379 4.53 7.28 13.80
CA LYS A 379 4.57 7.22 15.28
C LYS A 379 3.26 6.63 15.82
N PRO A 380 3.26 6.02 17.02
CA PRO A 380 2.08 5.37 17.60
C PRO A 380 0.86 6.29 17.62
N PHE A 381 -0.28 5.73 17.20
CA PHE A 381 -1.56 6.42 17.13
C PHE A 381 -2.00 6.94 18.49
N SER A 382 -2.55 8.15 18.52
CA SER A 382 -3.07 8.77 19.73
C SER A 382 -4.27 9.65 19.39
N VAL A 383 -5.17 9.78 20.37
CA VAL A 383 -6.34 10.68 20.30
C VAL A 383 -6.09 11.99 21.08
N GLN A 384 -4.89 12.20 21.58
CA GLN A 384 -4.53 13.42 22.30
C GLN A 384 -4.39 14.61 21.34
N LYS A 385 -4.76 15.81 21.81
CA LYS A 385 -4.72 17.06 21.04
C LYS A 385 -3.40 17.27 20.26
N PRO A 386 -2.21 17.09 20.85
CA PRO A 386 -0.95 17.30 20.11
C PRO A 386 -0.78 16.36 18.92
N TYR A 387 -1.27 15.11 19.02
CA TYR A 387 -1.23 14.17 17.91
C TYR A 387 -2.17 14.62 16.79
N VAL A 388 -3.39 15.05 17.13
CA VAL A 388 -4.38 15.54 16.16
C VAL A 388 -3.91 16.81 15.46
N GLU A 389 -3.30 17.75 16.18
CA GLU A 389 -2.66 18.95 15.63
C GLU A 389 -1.57 18.60 14.62
N ASP A 390 -0.71 17.63 14.95
CA ASP A 390 0.33 17.15 14.03
C ASP A 390 -0.27 16.52 12.77
N VAL A 391 -1.32 15.68 12.90
CA VAL A 391 -2.00 15.09 11.73
C VAL A 391 -2.63 16.16 10.86
N ALA A 392 -3.30 17.15 11.45
CA ALA A 392 -3.90 18.27 10.72
C ALA A 392 -2.85 19.07 9.96
N ARG A 393 -1.68 19.31 10.56
CA ARG A 393 -0.55 19.99 9.92
C ARG A 393 0.03 19.19 8.75
N VAL A 394 0.26 17.89 8.95
CA VAL A 394 0.87 17.02 7.92
C VAL A 394 -0.07 16.81 6.73
N THR A 395 -1.36 16.66 6.98
CA THR A 395 -2.34 16.31 5.93
C THR A 395 -3.04 17.51 5.31
N GLY A 396 -3.03 18.67 5.97
CA GLY A 396 -3.86 19.82 5.58
C GLY A 396 -5.35 19.56 5.71
N SER A 397 -5.77 18.59 6.55
CA SER A 397 -7.16 18.17 6.66
C SER A 397 -8.05 19.26 7.27
N ARG A 398 -8.96 19.81 6.47
CA ARG A 398 -9.97 20.78 6.92
C ARG A 398 -10.89 20.24 8.01
N VAL A 399 -11.23 18.95 7.95
CA VAL A 399 -12.08 18.29 8.95
C VAL A 399 -11.41 18.31 10.32
N LEU A 400 -10.11 18.00 10.38
CA LEU A 400 -9.37 18.01 11.63
C LEU A 400 -9.13 19.44 12.14
N GLN A 401 -8.88 20.40 11.24
CA GLN A 401 -8.76 21.81 11.60
C GLN A 401 -10.04 22.34 12.25
N GLN A 402 -11.20 22.09 11.65
CA GLN A 402 -12.50 22.47 12.21
C GLN A 402 -12.78 21.80 13.56
N MET A 403 -12.43 20.52 13.71
CA MET A 403 -12.55 19.82 14.98
C MET A 403 -11.68 20.46 16.08
N LEU A 404 -10.44 20.85 15.74
CA LEU A 404 -9.49 21.48 16.66
C LEU A 404 -9.92 22.88 17.12
N GLU A 405 -10.62 23.65 16.28
CA GLU A 405 -11.20 24.95 16.66
C GLU A 405 -12.18 24.83 17.83
N SER A 406 -12.90 23.71 17.90
CA SER A 406 -13.85 23.40 18.96
C SER A 406 -13.27 22.57 20.13
N TRP A 407 -11.95 22.32 20.14
CA TRP A 407 -11.30 21.43 21.11
C TRP A 407 -11.10 22.13 22.47
N ALA A 408 -12.03 21.87 23.38
CA ALA A 408 -12.04 22.35 24.77
C ALA A 408 -10.81 21.92 25.59
#